data_AF-A0A8D7BBI5-F1
#
_entry.id   AF-A0A8D7BBI5-F1
#
_cell.length_a   1.000
_cell.length_b   1.000
_cell.length_c   1.000
_cell.angle_alpha   90.00
_cell.angle_beta   90.00
_cell.angle_gamma   90.00
#
_symmetry.space_group_name_H-M   'P 1'
#
loop_
_entity.id
_entity.type
_entity.pdbx_description
1 polymer ?
#
loop_
_entity_poly.entity_id
_entity_poly.type
_entity_poly.pdbx_seq_one_letter_code
_entity_poly.pdbx_strand_id
1 'polypeptide(L)'
;MATAFGSLTPSISCSSSSSLCVSRRQRGPWNWQRACCSFKPPSAARNGRSVTPLLSQALPTTHDHRTPPLEVQFKEVIETLINGVDLSEEEAEASLKLLIDEADEALISAFLVLLRVKGETFEEIVGLARAMIDCAVKVEGIDDAVDIVGTGGDGANTVNISTGASILAAAAGLKIAKQGNRSSSSACGSADVLEALGVNIELGPEGGKRLCE
;
A
#
# COMPACT_ATOMS: atom_id res chain seq x y z
N MET A 1 8.45 20.10 -0.30
CA MET A 1 7.17 19.62 0.25
C MET A 1 7.49 18.41 1.12
N ALA A 2 7.51 18.58 2.43
CA ALA A 2 7.80 17.48 3.36
C ALA A 2 6.48 16.89 3.86
N THR A 3 6.39 15.58 3.86
CA THR A 3 5.16 14.83 4.07
C THR A 3 5.33 13.89 5.25
N ALA A 4 4.43 13.96 6.24
CA ALA A 4 4.47 13.12 7.44
C ALA A 4 3.22 12.22 7.52
N PHE A 5 3.42 10.93 7.83
CA PHE A 5 2.35 9.97 8.10
C PHE A 5 2.24 9.75 9.62
N GLY A 6 1.07 10.06 10.20
CA GLY A 6 0.78 9.78 11.60
C GLY A 6 0.41 8.31 11.82
N SER A 7 0.92 7.69 12.89
CA SER A 7 0.53 6.35 13.29
C SER A 7 -0.74 6.37 14.14
N LEU A 8 -1.82 5.79 13.64
CA LEU A 8 -2.97 5.39 14.46
C LEU A 8 -2.71 3.98 15.00
N THR A 9 -2.28 3.86 16.25
CA THR A 9 -2.28 2.57 16.96
C THR A 9 -3.18 2.67 18.19
N PRO A 10 -4.18 1.77 18.36
CA PRO A 10 -4.92 1.68 19.60
C PRO A 10 -4.07 1.02 20.70
N SER A 11 -4.05 1.64 21.87
CA SER A 11 -3.38 1.15 23.07
C SER A 11 -4.03 -0.12 23.60
N ILE A 12 -3.33 -1.24 23.55
CA ILE A 12 -3.69 -2.46 24.30
C ILE A 12 -2.79 -2.51 25.54
N SER A 13 -3.38 -2.24 26.71
CA SER A 13 -2.73 -2.45 27.99
C SER A 13 -2.64 -3.95 28.29
N CYS A 14 -1.42 -4.50 28.38
CA CYS A 14 -1.20 -5.87 28.83
C CYS A 14 -0.56 -5.85 30.22
N SER A 15 -1.37 -6.15 31.24
CA SER A 15 -0.92 -6.30 32.62
C SER A 15 -0.09 -7.58 32.79
N SER A 16 1.08 -7.41 33.37
CA SER A 16 2.07 -8.42 33.77
C SER A 16 1.50 -9.61 34.56
N SER A 17 1.93 -10.82 34.22
CA SER A 17 2.32 -11.86 35.19
C SER A 17 3.17 -12.94 34.53
N SER A 18 4.38 -13.09 35.06
CA SER A 18 5.41 -14.05 34.66
C SER A 18 5.01 -15.50 34.94
N SER A 19 5.26 -16.41 34.00
CA SER A 19 5.81 -17.74 34.31
C SER A 19 6.37 -18.41 33.05
N LEU A 20 7.57 -18.95 33.21
CA LEU A 20 8.31 -19.71 32.21
C LEU A 20 7.52 -20.93 31.72
N CYS A 21 7.57 -21.21 30.41
CA CYS A 21 7.60 -22.60 29.95
C CYS A 21 8.27 -22.71 28.57
N VAL A 22 9.34 -23.50 28.56
CA VAL A 22 10.16 -23.84 27.39
C VAL A 22 9.52 -25.00 26.61
N SER A 23 9.51 -24.85 25.29
CA SER A 23 9.40 -25.89 24.25
C SER A 23 8.10 -26.71 24.12
N ARG A 24 7.48 -26.61 22.93
CA ARG A 24 7.30 -27.77 22.04
C ARG A 24 6.89 -27.34 20.64
N ARG A 25 7.78 -27.64 19.69
CA ARG A 25 7.58 -27.59 18.24
C ARG A 25 6.72 -28.80 17.85
N GLN A 26 5.58 -28.59 17.20
CA GLN A 26 4.88 -29.66 16.47
C GLN A 26 4.69 -29.24 15.02
N ARG A 27 5.27 -30.04 14.12
CA ARG A 27 5.04 -30.03 12.67
C ARG A 27 3.89 -31.00 12.38
N GLY A 28 2.89 -30.55 11.62
CA GLY A 28 1.87 -31.41 11.00
C GLY A 28 2.02 -31.41 9.47
N PRO A 29 1.80 -32.54 8.77
CA PRO A 29 2.10 -32.68 7.35
C PRO A 29 0.87 -32.38 6.48
N TRP A 30 0.99 -31.45 5.52
CA TRP A 30 0.01 -31.30 4.44
C TRP A 30 0.52 -32.01 3.19
N ASN A 31 -0.17 -33.10 2.86
CA ASN A 31 0.18 -34.06 1.83
C ASN A 31 -0.46 -33.65 0.49
N TRP A 32 0.37 -33.42 -0.52
CA TRP A 32 -0.03 -33.09 -1.89
C TRP A 32 -0.31 -34.37 -2.68
N GLN A 33 -1.57 -34.68 -3.00
CA GLN A 33 -1.86 -35.63 -4.09
C GLN A 33 -3.09 -35.24 -4.93
N ARG A 34 -2.82 -35.31 -6.24
CA ARG A 34 -3.62 -35.16 -7.45
C ARG A 34 -5.02 -35.80 -7.42
N ALA A 35 -5.96 -35.13 -8.07
CA ALA A 35 -7.07 -35.78 -8.77
C ALA A 35 -7.31 -35.08 -10.12
N CYS A 36 -6.73 -35.64 -11.19
CA CYS A 36 -7.21 -35.43 -12.55
C CYS A 36 -8.31 -36.46 -12.82
N CYS A 37 -9.51 -36.02 -13.19
CA CYS A 37 -10.47 -36.86 -13.93
C CYS A 37 -11.30 -35.99 -14.87
N SER A 38 -11.32 -36.44 -16.12
CA SER A 38 -11.78 -35.77 -17.33
C SER A 38 -13.29 -35.60 -17.39
N PHE A 39 -13.76 -34.39 -17.73
CA PHE A 39 -15.17 -34.13 -18.03
C PHE A 39 -15.35 -33.99 -19.56
N LYS A 40 -16.16 -34.87 -20.15
CA LYS A 40 -16.58 -34.83 -21.56
C LYS A 40 -17.84 -33.96 -21.72
N PRO A 41 -17.97 -33.15 -22.79
CA PRO A 41 -19.19 -32.41 -23.05
C PRO A 41 -20.25 -33.30 -23.74
N PRO A 42 -21.56 -33.09 -23.48
CA PRO A 42 -22.61 -33.73 -24.26
C PRO A 42 -22.89 -32.99 -25.58
N SER A 43 -23.20 -33.78 -26.61
CA SER A 43 -23.50 -33.39 -27.98
C SER A 43 -24.88 -32.76 -28.15
N ALA A 44 -24.97 -31.88 -29.15
CA ALA A 44 -26.18 -31.20 -29.60
C ALA A 44 -27.33 -32.14 -30.03
N ALA A 45 -28.56 -31.76 -29.68
CA ALA A 45 -29.77 -32.20 -30.35
C ALA A 45 -30.69 -30.98 -30.60
N ARG A 46 -31.04 -30.76 -31.88
CA ARG A 46 -32.01 -29.76 -32.33
C ARG A 46 -33.43 -30.16 -31.91
N ASN A 47 -34.23 -29.18 -31.50
CA ASN A 47 -35.63 -29.14 -31.91
C ASN A 47 -36.15 -27.71 -31.88
N GLY A 48 -36.71 -27.28 -33.00
CA GLY A 48 -37.29 -25.95 -33.17
C GLY A 48 -38.65 -25.84 -32.50
N ARG A 49 -38.92 -24.64 -31.96
CA ARG A 49 -40.25 -24.07 -31.83
C ARG A 49 -40.12 -22.56 -31.91
N SER A 50 -40.68 -21.99 -32.97
CA SER A 50 -40.80 -20.54 -33.12
C SER A 50 -41.79 -20.03 -32.08
N VAL A 51 -41.33 -19.09 -31.25
CA VAL A 51 -42.20 -18.24 -30.44
C VAL A 51 -41.68 -16.82 -30.58
N THR A 52 -42.43 -16.03 -31.33
CA THR A 52 -42.28 -14.58 -31.44
C THR A 52 -42.68 -13.94 -30.10
N PRO A 53 -41.91 -13.00 -29.56
CA PRO A 53 -42.46 -11.98 -28.68
C PRO A 53 -42.44 -10.62 -29.36
N LEU A 54 -43.49 -9.88 -29.03
CA LEU A 54 -43.83 -8.56 -29.52
C LEU A 54 -42.75 -7.52 -29.25
N LEU A 55 -42.66 -6.62 -30.21
CA LEU A 55 -41.98 -5.33 -30.17
C LEU A 55 -42.39 -4.54 -28.90
N SER A 56 -41.49 -4.46 -27.92
CA SER A 56 -41.57 -3.45 -26.86
C SER A 56 -40.52 -2.39 -27.16
N GLN A 57 -40.96 -1.24 -27.66
CA GLN A 57 -40.11 -0.09 -27.87
C GLN A 57 -39.69 0.46 -26.50
N ALA A 58 -38.42 0.27 -26.13
CA ALA A 58 -37.81 0.99 -25.02
C ALA A 58 -37.38 2.38 -25.52
N LEU A 59 -37.85 3.41 -24.84
CA LEU A 59 -37.46 4.81 -25.03
C LEU A 59 -35.94 4.98 -24.84
N PRO A 60 -35.26 5.84 -25.62
CA PRO A 60 -33.86 6.14 -25.38
C PRO A 60 -33.74 7.00 -24.12
N THR A 61 -33.16 6.45 -23.05
CA THR A 61 -32.62 7.26 -21.96
C THR A 61 -31.37 7.94 -22.49
N THR A 62 -31.41 9.27 -22.58
CA THR A 62 -30.25 10.09 -22.87
C THR A 62 -29.27 9.95 -21.71
N HIS A 63 -28.30 9.05 -21.84
CA HIS A 63 -27.12 9.08 -20.99
C HIS A 63 -26.26 10.25 -21.47
N ASP A 64 -26.25 11.30 -20.65
CA ASP A 64 -25.31 12.42 -20.73
C ASP A 64 -23.89 11.85 -20.63
N HIS A 65 -23.19 11.73 -21.76
CA HIS A 65 -21.77 11.37 -21.81
C HIS A 65 -20.92 12.57 -21.35
N ARG A 66 -21.08 12.97 -20.08
CA ARG A 66 -19.96 13.56 -19.36
C ARG A 66 -19.11 12.40 -18.90
N THR A 67 -17.88 12.31 -19.38
CA THR A 67 -16.91 11.31 -18.92
C THR A 67 -16.89 11.35 -17.39
N PRO A 68 -17.34 10.29 -16.70
CA PRO A 68 -17.28 10.26 -15.25
C PRO A 68 -15.80 10.26 -14.82
N PRO A 69 -15.48 10.69 -13.59
CA PRO A 69 -14.19 10.35 -12.99
C PRO A 69 -14.02 8.83 -13.09
N LEU A 70 -12.82 8.35 -13.41
CA LEU A 70 -12.50 6.93 -13.56
C LEU A 70 -13.10 6.14 -12.38
N GLU A 71 -14.27 5.53 -12.58
CA GLU A 71 -14.87 4.63 -11.60
C GLU A 71 -14.09 3.32 -11.68
N VAL A 72 -13.05 3.23 -10.87
CA VAL A 72 -12.25 2.01 -10.75
C VAL A 72 -13.06 1.00 -9.97
N GLN A 73 -13.59 -0.01 -10.65
CA GLN A 73 -14.13 -1.18 -9.98
C GLN A 73 -12.97 -2.07 -9.52
N PHE A 74 -12.74 -2.12 -8.22
CA PHE A 74 -11.55 -2.79 -7.66
C PHE A 74 -11.43 -4.28 -8.04
N LYS A 75 -12.56 -4.95 -8.28
CA LYS A 75 -12.59 -6.32 -8.81
C LYS A 75 -11.89 -6.43 -10.17
N GLU A 76 -12.07 -5.45 -11.05
CA GLU A 76 -11.46 -5.40 -12.38
C GLU A 76 -9.94 -5.19 -12.26
N VAL A 77 -9.50 -4.34 -11.33
CA VAL A 77 -8.06 -4.14 -11.03
C VAL A 77 -7.40 -5.46 -10.61
N ILE A 78 -8.04 -6.20 -9.70
CA ILE A 78 -7.53 -7.50 -9.26
C ILE A 78 -7.47 -8.50 -10.43
N GLU A 79 -8.50 -8.54 -11.29
CA GLU A 79 -8.49 -9.40 -12.48
C GLU A 79 -7.38 -9.00 -13.47
N THR A 80 -7.16 -7.72 -13.70
CA THR A 80 -6.06 -7.18 -14.53
C THR A 80 -4.69 -7.63 -14.00
N LEU A 81 -4.45 -7.48 -12.70
CA LEU A 81 -3.20 -7.89 -12.07
C LEU A 81 -3.00 -9.43 -12.08
N ILE A 82 -4.07 -10.21 -11.89
CA ILE A 82 -4.03 -11.68 -12.02
C ILE A 82 -3.60 -12.10 -13.43
N ASN A 83 -4.04 -11.36 -14.46
CA ASN A 83 -3.67 -11.60 -15.85
C ASN A 83 -2.26 -11.10 -16.20
N GLY A 84 -1.54 -10.50 -15.24
CA GLY A 84 -0.20 -9.96 -15.45
C GLY A 84 -0.18 -8.73 -16.37
N VAL A 85 -1.30 -8.01 -16.43
CA VAL A 85 -1.41 -6.76 -17.21
C VAL A 85 -1.06 -5.60 -16.29
N ASP A 86 -0.23 -4.68 -16.81
CA ASP A 86 0.21 -3.49 -16.08
C ASP A 86 -0.92 -2.46 -16.00
N LEU A 87 -1.01 -1.77 -14.87
CA LEU A 87 -1.92 -0.64 -14.71
C LEU A 87 -1.29 0.64 -15.28
N SER A 88 -2.13 1.55 -15.79
CA SER A 88 -1.69 2.91 -16.04
C SER A 88 -1.33 3.63 -14.74
N GLU A 89 -0.60 4.73 -14.86
CA GLU A 89 -0.27 5.60 -13.72
C GLU A 89 -1.55 6.10 -13.01
N GLU A 90 -2.55 6.53 -13.77
CA GLU A 90 -3.85 6.99 -13.25
C GLU A 90 -4.65 5.85 -12.59
N GLU A 91 -4.63 4.66 -13.17
CA GLU A 91 -5.31 3.48 -12.60
C GLU A 91 -4.67 3.07 -11.28
N ALA A 92 -3.34 3.06 -11.19
CA ALA A 92 -2.60 2.75 -9.96
C ALA A 92 -2.85 3.80 -8.87
N GLU A 93 -2.85 5.09 -9.24
CA GLU A 93 -3.16 6.19 -8.31
C GLU A 93 -4.59 6.06 -7.75
N ALA A 94 -5.58 5.90 -8.62
CA ALA A 94 -6.98 5.77 -8.22
C ALA A 94 -7.22 4.50 -7.37
N SER A 95 -6.58 3.38 -7.72
CA SER A 95 -6.67 2.12 -6.99
C SER A 95 -6.17 2.28 -5.54
N LEU A 96 -5.01 2.93 -5.34
CA LEU A 96 -4.48 3.10 -3.99
C LEU A 96 -5.29 4.08 -3.16
N LYS A 97 -5.80 5.17 -3.76
CA LYS A 97 -6.70 6.11 -3.05
C LYS A 97 -7.93 5.39 -2.50
N LEU A 98 -8.58 4.56 -3.34
CA LEU A 98 -9.73 3.76 -2.93
C LEU A 98 -9.37 2.80 -1.79
N LEU A 99 -8.23 2.10 -1.88
CA LEU A 99 -7.77 1.20 -0.82
C LEU A 99 -7.50 1.91 0.52
N ILE A 100 -6.95 3.12 0.48
CA ILE A 100 -6.68 3.93 1.68
C ILE A 100 -7.99 4.34 2.35
N ASP A 101 -9.00 4.73 1.57
CA ASP A 101 -10.29 5.21 2.07
C ASP A 101 -11.23 4.07 2.52
N GLU A 102 -11.23 2.93 1.83
CA GLU A 102 -12.18 1.82 2.02
C GLU A 102 -11.62 0.59 2.76
N ALA A 103 -10.39 0.67 3.28
CA ALA A 103 -9.79 -0.16 4.34
C ALA A 103 -10.15 -1.67 4.42
N ASP A 104 -10.35 -2.38 3.31
CA ASP A 104 -10.45 -3.84 3.31
C ASP A 104 -9.04 -4.46 3.26
N GLU A 105 -8.56 -4.95 4.41
CA GLU A 105 -7.25 -5.60 4.55
C GLU A 105 -7.01 -6.73 3.54
N ALA A 106 -8.07 -7.47 3.17
CA ALA A 106 -7.95 -8.58 2.23
C ALA A 106 -7.66 -8.06 0.82
N LEU A 107 -8.33 -6.98 0.41
CA LEU A 107 -8.12 -6.35 -0.89
C LEU A 107 -6.76 -5.66 -0.98
N ILE A 108 -6.35 -4.96 0.08
CA ILE A 108 -5.00 -4.36 0.18
C ILE A 108 -3.95 -5.45 0.02
N SER A 109 -4.08 -6.55 0.75
CA SER A 109 -3.14 -7.67 0.69
C SER A 109 -3.10 -8.31 -0.69
N ALA A 110 -4.26 -8.54 -1.31
CA ALA A 110 -4.35 -9.11 -2.65
C ALA A 110 -3.68 -8.20 -3.69
N PHE A 111 -3.97 -6.90 -3.66
CA PHE A 111 -3.39 -5.91 -4.56
C PHE A 111 -1.86 -5.87 -4.46
N LEU A 112 -1.32 -5.75 -3.24
CA LEU A 112 0.13 -5.66 -3.01
C LEU A 112 0.87 -6.95 -3.40
N VAL A 113 0.30 -8.12 -3.10
CA VAL A 113 0.89 -9.41 -3.48
C VAL A 113 0.88 -9.59 -4.99
N LEU A 114 -0.24 -9.26 -5.66
CA LEU A 114 -0.34 -9.40 -7.10
C LEU A 114 0.61 -8.46 -7.85
N LEU A 115 0.72 -7.20 -7.40
CA LEU A 115 1.73 -6.25 -7.93
C LEU A 115 3.14 -6.83 -7.81
N ARG A 116 3.52 -7.37 -6.63
CA ARG A 116 4.83 -7.98 -6.43
C ARG A 116 5.07 -9.21 -7.31
N VAL A 117 4.07 -10.09 -7.45
CA VAL A 117 4.20 -11.31 -8.24
C VAL A 117 4.29 -11.01 -9.73
N LYS A 118 3.50 -10.03 -10.22
CA LYS A 118 3.59 -9.51 -11.59
C LYS A 118 4.93 -8.84 -11.84
N GLY A 119 5.44 -8.11 -10.86
CA GLY A 119 6.52 -7.15 -10.98
C GLY A 119 5.95 -5.76 -11.21
N GLU A 120 6.31 -4.82 -10.35
CA GLU A 120 5.82 -3.44 -10.41
C GLU A 120 6.50 -2.66 -11.55
N THR A 121 5.74 -1.90 -12.33
CA THR A 121 6.27 -1.01 -13.39
C THR A 121 6.59 0.38 -12.86
N PHE A 122 7.30 1.19 -13.67
CA PHE A 122 7.59 2.57 -13.31
C PHE A 122 6.30 3.39 -13.15
N GLU A 123 5.37 3.27 -14.09
CA GLU A 123 4.09 3.98 -14.13
C GLU A 123 3.24 3.64 -12.90
N GLU A 124 3.18 2.36 -12.54
CA GLU A 124 2.49 1.90 -11.33
C GLU A 124 3.10 2.53 -10.08
N ILE A 125 4.42 2.47 -9.91
CA ILE A 125 5.10 3.04 -8.75
C ILE A 125 4.88 4.55 -8.65
N VAL A 126 4.88 5.28 -9.78
CA VAL A 126 4.60 6.73 -9.80
C VAL A 126 3.16 6.99 -9.37
N GLY A 127 2.18 6.26 -9.92
CA GLY A 127 0.78 6.42 -9.57
C GLY A 127 0.52 6.15 -8.08
N LEU A 128 1.09 5.07 -7.55
CA LEU A 128 1.03 4.75 -6.12
C LEU A 128 1.67 5.86 -5.26
N ALA A 129 2.84 6.36 -5.66
CA ALA A 129 3.52 7.43 -4.94
C ALA A 129 2.70 8.73 -4.93
N ARG A 130 2.05 9.08 -6.04
CA ARG A 130 1.15 10.24 -6.12
C ARG A 130 -0.04 10.11 -5.17
N ALA A 131 -0.68 8.95 -5.16
CA ALA A 131 -1.76 8.67 -4.23
C ALA A 131 -1.31 8.83 -2.76
N MET A 132 -0.13 8.30 -2.41
CA MET A 132 0.42 8.48 -1.06
C MET A 132 0.70 9.95 -0.72
N ILE A 133 1.24 10.74 -1.65
CA ILE A 133 1.50 12.17 -1.44
C ILE A 133 0.20 12.96 -1.25
N ASP A 134 -0.84 12.62 -2.00
CA ASP A 134 -2.13 13.29 -1.93
C ASP A 134 -2.88 12.98 -0.63
N CYS A 135 -2.81 11.74 -0.15
CA CYS A 135 -3.45 11.31 1.09
C CYS A 135 -2.73 11.78 2.36
N ALA A 136 -1.49 12.26 2.24
CA ALA A 136 -0.66 12.53 3.39
C ALA A 136 -0.85 13.94 3.98
N VAL A 137 -0.51 14.08 5.25
CA VAL A 137 -0.59 15.37 5.95
C VAL A 137 0.56 16.27 5.47
N LYS A 138 0.18 17.40 4.88
CA LYS A 138 1.13 18.38 4.31
C LYS A 138 1.69 19.30 5.39
N VAL A 139 3.00 19.55 5.32
CA VAL A 139 3.67 20.57 6.13
C VAL A 139 4.09 21.73 5.21
N GLU A 140 3.46 22.90 5.38
CA GLU A 140 3.67 24.07 4.54
C GLU A 140 4.73 25.03 5.10
N GLY A 141 5.34 25.82 4.22
CA GLY A 141 6.30 26.87 4.60
C GLY A 141 7.70 26.36 4.97
N ILE A 142 8.05 25.15 4.55
CA ILE A 142 9.42 24.62 4.60
C ILE A 142 10.01 24.68 3.19
N ASP A 143 10.76 25.74 2.92
CA ASP A 143 11.49 25.94 1.67
C ASP A 143 12.93 25.44 1.80
N ASP A 144 13.50 24.96 0.69
CA ASP A 144 14.89 24.51 0.55
C ASP A 144 15.33 23.41 1.54
N ALA A 145 14.39 22.63 2.06
CA ALA A 145 14.71 21.47 2.89
C ALA A 145 15.07 20.24 2.04
N VAL A 146 16.02 19.47 2.56
CA VAL A 146 16.49 18.22 1.94
C VAL A 146 16.04 17.04 2.79
N ASP A 147 15.60 15.97 2.13
CA ASP A 147 15.40 14.66 2.76
C ASP A 147 16.58 13.74 2.45
N ILE A 148 17.06 13.01 3.45
CA ILE A 148 18.07 11.96 3.32
C ILE A 148 17.45 10.69 3.85
N VAL A 149 16.91 9.87 2.95
CA VAL A 149 16.12 8.69 3.27
C VAL A 149 16.53 7.52 2.37
N GLY A 150 16.29 6.30 2.86
CA GLY A 150 16.40 5.08 2.07
C GLY A 150 15.16 4.23 2.29
N THR A 151 14.87 3.34 1.34
CA THR A 151 13.72 2.42 1.42
C THR A 151 13.84 1.44 2.59
N GLY A 152 15.08 1.14 3.01
CA GLY A 152 15.38 0.05 3.93
C GLY A 152 15.15 -1.32 3.29
N GLY A 153 15.22 -2.38 4.10
CA GLY A 153 14.92 -3.75 3.66
C GLY A 153 15.98 -4.42 2.77
N ASP A 154 17.19 -3.84 2.67
CA ASP A 154 18.31 -4.40 1.90
C ASP A 154 18.99 -5.60 2.58
N GLY A 155 18.61 -5.91 3.83
CA GLY A 155 19.21 -6.98 4.64
C GLY A 155 20.67 -6.72 5.03
N ALA A 156 21.21 -5.53 4.76
CA ALA A 156 22.62 -5.21 4.99
C ALA A 156 22.96 -4.96 6.46
N ASN A 157 21.94 -4.86 7.34
CA ASN A 157 22.09 -4.60 8.77
C ASN A 157 23.07 -3.45 9.08
N THR A 158 23.06 -2.42 8.23
CA THR A 158 23.90 -1.25 8.42
C THR A 158 23.43 -0.45 9.62
N VAL A 159 24.31 0.39 10.14
CA VAL A 159 23.89 1.48 11.03
C VAL A 159 22.91 2.40 10.30
N ASN A 160 22.22 3.27 11.04
CA ASN A 160 21.29 4.26 10.50
C ASN A 160 22.06 5.40 9.79
N ILE A 161 22.70 5.08 8.65
CA ILE A 161 23.57 5.99 7.88
C ILE A 161 22.79 7.24 7.47
N SER A 162 21.57 7.08 6.95
CA SER A 162 20.74 8.22 6.52
C SER A 162 20.38 9.15 7.69
N THR A 163 20.04 8.60 8.86
CA THR A 163 19.78 9.40 10.07
C THR A 163 21.02 10.15 10.55
N GLY A 164 22.19 9.48 10.59
CA GLY A 164 23.44 10.13 10.96
C GLY A 164 23.84 11.24 9.97
N ALA A 165 23.69 10.99 8.67
CA ALA A 165 23.93 11.96 7.61
C ALA A 165 23.00 13.17 7.73
N SER A 166 21.71 12.97 8.03
CA SER A 166 20.76 14.06 8.29
C SER A 166 21.17 14.94 9.46
N ILE A 167 21.58 14.35 10.59
CA ILE A 167 22.02 15.11 11.77
C ILE A 167 23.28 15.92 11.45
N LEU A 168 24.24 15.31 10.75
CA LEU A 168 25.48 15.98 10.35
C LEU A 168 25.21 17.13 9.37
N ALA A 169 24.35 16.92 8.37
CA ALA A 169 23.96 17.93 7.40
C ALA A 169 23.23 19.11 8.06
N ALA A 170 22.34 18.83 9.01
CA ALA A 170 21.67 19.86 9.80
C ALA A 170 22.67 20.66 10.64
N ALA A 171 23.64 19.99 11.29
CA ALA A 171 24.71 20.66 12.03
C ALA A 171 25.63 21.51 11.14
N ALA A 172 25.71 21.20 9.84
CA ALA A 172 26.43 21.99 8.84
C ALA A 172 25.62 23.18 8.28
N GLY A 173 24.40 23.41 8.76
CA GLY A 173 23.55 24.55 8.41
C GLY A 173 22.55 24.30 7.29
N LEU A 174 22.35 23.05 6.86
CA LEU A 174 21.30 22.70 5.90
C LEU A 174 19.96 22.48 6.60
N LYS A 175 18.86 22.89 5.98
CA LYS A 175 17.51 22.52 6.43
C LYS A 175 17.23 21.07 6.06
N ILE A 176 16.94 20.24 7.05
CA ILE A 176 16.68 18.80 6.84
C ILE A 176 15.27 18.46 7.29
N ALA A 177 14.46 17.99 6.35
CA ALA A 177 13.12 17.46 6.61
C ALA A 177 13.14 15.97 6.28
N LYS A 178 13.53 15.17 7.27
CA LYS A 178 13.69 13.73 7.08
C LYS A 178 12.38 12.98 7.25
N GLN A 179 11.97 12.22 6.23
CA GLN A 179 10.99 11.16 6.44
C GLN A 179 11.68 9.93 7.06
N GLY A 180 11.02 9.36 8.07
CA GLY A 180 11.53 8.22 8.82
C GLY A 180 10.42 7.27 9.20
N ASN A 181 10.78 6.00 9.39
CA ASN A 181 9.86 4.97 9.87
C ASN A 181 10.52 4.14 10.97
N ARG A 182 9.70 3.40 11.71
CA ARG A 182 10.16 2.34 12.63
C ARG A 182 10.65 1.14 11.82
N SER A 183 11.47 0.29 12.42
CA SER A 183 11.95 -0.90 11.73
C SER A 183 10.81 -1.81 11.30
N SER A 184 10.81 -2.23 10.03
CA SER A 184 9.97 -3.32 9.51
C SER A 184 10.73 -4.65 9.36
N SER A 185 12.06 -4.59 9.15
CA SER A 185 12.90 -5.76 8.83
C SER A 185 14.34 -5.68 9.33
N SER A 186 14.80 -4.53 9.84
CA SER A 186 16.15 -4.33 10.40
C SER A 186 16.14 -4.40 11.94
N ALA A 187 17.32 -4.31 12.57
CA ALA A 187 17.42 -4.24 14.02
C ALA A 187 16.83 -2.94 14.61
N CYS A 188 16.86 -1.82 13.87
CA CYS A 188 16.29 -0.54 14.27
C CYS A 188 16.05 0.37 13.05
N GLY A 189 14.92 1.09 13.04
CA GLY A 189 14.59 2.12 12.06
C GLY A 189 15.09 3.49 12.47
N SER A 190 14.91 4.48 11.59
CA SER A 190 15.33 5.86 11.88
C SER A 190 14.55 6.46 13.05
N ALA A 191 13.24 6.14 13.16
CA ALA A 191 12.41 6.60 14.26
C ALA A 191 12.89 6.04 15.61
N ASP A 192 13.22 4.75 15.65
CA ASP A 192 13.70 4.07 16.87
C ASP A 192 15.02 4.68 17.38
N VAL A 193 15.92 5.06 16.46
CA VAL A 193 17.17 5.76 16.80
C VAL A 193 16.92 7.16 17.35
N LEU A 194 16.03 7.95 16.73
CA LEU A 194 15.74 9.31 17.19
C LEU A 194 15.08 9.31 18.58
N GLU A 195 14.17 8.37 18.86
CA GLU A 195 13.59 8.21 20.19
C GLU A 195 14.63 7.79 21.23
N ALA A 196 15.53 6.87 20.90
CA ALA A 196 16.62 6.47 21.79
C ALA A 196 17.58 7.64 22.12
N LEU A 197 17.69 8.62 21.22
CA LEU A 197 18.42 9.88 21.43
C LEU A 197 17.61 10.93 22.22
N GLY A 198 16.36 10.64 22.59
CA GLY A 198 15.48 11.53 23.34
C GLY A 198 14.75 12.56 22.48
N VAL A 199 14.74 12.40 21.14
CA VAL A 199 13.99 13.27 20.24
C VAL A 199 12.51 12.89 20.28
N ASN A 200 11.63 13.88 20.49
CA ASN A 200 10.19 13.67 20.34
C ASN A 200 9.84 13.60 18.84
N ILE A 201 9.45 12.42 18.36
CA ILE A 201 9.07 12.18 16.96
C ILE A 201 7.56 12.30 16.70
N GLU A 202 6.74 12.34 17.76
CA GLU A 202 5.29 12.49 17.69
C GLU A 202 4.92 13.98 17.59
N LEU A 203 5.41 14.62 16.54
CA LEU A 203 5.17 16.03 16.25
C LEU A 203 4.13 16.15 15.14
N GLY A 204 3.10 16.97 15.38
CA GLY A 204 2.20 17.41 14.31
C GLY A 204 2.91 18.34 13.31
N PRO A 205 2.24 18.73 12.21
CA PRO A 205 2.81 19.55 11.13
C PRO A 205 3.53 20.81 11.62
N GLU A 206 2.91 21.54 12.55
CA GLU A 206 3.50 22.75 13.15
C GLU A 206 4.77 22.48 13.96
N GLY A 207 4.86 21.31 14.61
CA GLY A 207 6.05 20.90 15.35
C GLY A 207 7.20 20.57 14.40
N GLY A 208 6.92 19.82 13.33
CA GLY A 208 7.90 19.51 12.29
C GLY A 208 8.42 20.76 11.59
N LYS A 209 7.52 21.71 11.29
CA LYS A 209 7.90 23.01 10.71
C LYS A 209 8.88 23.78 11.59
N ARG A 210 8.57 23.94 12.88
CA ARG A 210 9.45 24.65 13.83
C ARG A 210 10.84 24.04 13.98
N LEU A 211 10.98 22.73 13.76
CA LEU A 211 12.31 22.08 13.80
C LEU A 211 13.14 22.33 12.53
N CYS A 212 12.49 22.68 11.42
CA CYS A 212 13.16 22.92 10.14
C CYS A 212 13.50 24.40 9.89
N GLU A 213 13.03 25.30 10.76
CA GLU A 213 13.34 26.75 10.76
C GLU A 213 14.65 27.04 11.51
#